data_AF-A0AAW8QXS3-F1
#
_entry.id   AF-A0AAW8QXS3-F1
#
_cell.length_a   1.000
_cell.length_b   1.000
_cell.length_c   1.000
_cell.angle_alpha   90.00
_cell.angle_beta   90.00
_cell.angle_gamma   90.00
#
_symmetry.space_group_name_H-M   'P 1'
#
loop_
_entity.id
_entity.type
_entity.pdbx_description
1 polymer ?
#
loop_
_entity_poly.entity_id
_entity_poly.type
_entity_poly.pdbx_seq_one_letter_code
_entity_poly.pdbx_strand_id
1 'polypeptide(L)'
;MNFKPQFPFFTARPEQVYLDSAASTQRLGAVLKASESYYVNYNASVHRSAYEIANEATQAYECSRTALQKLINASSPSEIVFTSGATESLNLIAQGLHANMLSGRKILIMTSEHHANILPWQMLARQLGLEIETLPLGSEGQFDKREFQALCSKLTQDVALLAIAHVSNALGNIYPLESILKIARQHNILSVIDGTQALAHVPVDVQKLDCDFYVASAHKMYGPTGIGMLFGKYDNLLALLPSKLGGEMLSDASFDSFECAPPPLKFEAGTPNISGVIGFATAAHFVHQHLAEIQVHENTLKAFLLSSLLDISDIKVWGNHAQPETRDNSIATVSISFHQLNVNDVAQYLFQSNIAVRIGHHCAMPLMKVLGIGGTLRISLGCYTSKEEISFFMKHLQAAISALKQDMSSSVSKDSEIIESREGIDSTSLALPIASKIAASKGWDNQYRQLLLASKKLNTLVVEERTEATLLKGCESDVWVANISGELHGYSESKVIRGILSLLLEKANSLGQEASSFDYFTYLEALHLTQYFSQGRRDGVGHVIERIKRLLKTA
;
A
#
# COMPACT_ATOMS: atom_id res chain seq x y z
N MET A 1 5.32 23.31 14.79
CA MET A 1 6.50 22.62 15.36
C MET A 1 7.23 21.93 14.23
N ASN A 2 8.58 21.90 14.20
CA ASN A 2 9.31 21.18 13.14
C ASN A 2 9.72 19.79 13.64
N PHE A 3 9.04 18.74 13.17
CA PHE A 3 9.33 17.36 13.55
C PHE A 3 10.48 16.74 12.77
N LYS A 4 10.79 17.25 11.57
CA LYS A 4 11.73 16.65 10.62
C LYS A 4 13.12 16.33 11.21
N PRO A 5 13.75 17.16 12.07
CA PRO A 5 15.03 16.84 12.69
C PRO A 5 15.03 15.58 13.58
N GLN A 6 13.86 15.10 14.02
CA GLN A 6 13.74 13.89 14.83
C GLN A 6 13.84 12.59 14.00
N PHE A 7 13.94 12.71 12.67
CA PHE A 7 13.95 11.58 11.73
C PHE A 7 15.32 11.53 11.02
N PRO A 8 16.26 10.67 11.46
CA PRO A 8 17.61 10.57 10.89
C PRO A 8 17.65 10.32 9.38
N PHE A 9 16.58 9.73 8.82
CA PHE A 9 16.42 9.55 7.37
C PHE A 9 16.64 10.84 6.59
N PHE A 10 16.10 11.97 7.03
CA PHE A 10 16.22 13.23 6.30
C PHE A 10 17.60 13.89 6.48
N THR A 11 18.34 13.54 7.52
CA THR A 11 19.76 13.91 7.62
C THR A 11 20.60 13.10 6.62
N ALA A 12 20.31 11.80 6.47
CA ALA A 12 21.00 10.93 5.51
C ALA A 12 20.59 11.20 4.06
N ARG A 13 19.40 11.76 3.82
CA ARG A 13 18.82 12.04 2.50
C ARG A 13 18.20 13.46 2.48
N PRO A 14 19.02 14.52 2.52
CA PRO A 14 18.52 15.89 2.62
C PRO A 14 17.69 16.34 1.41
N GLU A 15 18.00 15.84 0.22
CA GLU A 15 17.31 16.15 -1.04
C GLU A 15 16.01 15.36 -1.24
N GLN A 16 15.69 14.40 -0.36
CA GLN A 16 14.52 13.55 -0.54
C GLN A 16 13.25 14.25 -0.07
N VAL A 17 12.33 14.48 -1.01
CA VAL A 17 10.93 14.83 -0.71
C VAL A 17 10.15 13.53 -0.54
N TYR A 18 9.68 13.25 0.67
CA TYR A 18 8.99 11.99 1.00
C TYR A 18 7.49 12.20 1.24
N LEU A 19 6.67 11.87 0.23
CA LEU A 19 5.21 12.04 0.23
C LEU A 19 4.49 10.68 0.10
N ASP A 20 5.05 9.63 0.71
CA ASP A 20 4.49 8.26 0.72
C ASP A 20 4.34 7.67 2.14
N SER A 21 4.04 8.53 3.12
CA SER A 21 3.86 8.13 4.52
C SER A 21 2.74 7.11 4.74
N ALA A 22 1.70 7.09 3.90
CA ALA A 22 0.60 6.12 3.99
C ALA A 22 0.99 4.70 3.52
N ALA A 23 2.14 4.52 2.87
CA ALA A 23 2.71 3.19 2.65
C ALA A 23 3.54 2.76 3.86
N SER A 24 4.47 3.62 4.27
CA SER A 24 5.23 3.48 5.50
C SER A 24 5.81 4.84 5.86
N THR A 25 5.77 5.21 7.14
CA THR A 25 6.43 6.44 7.59
C THR A 25 7.94 6.24 7.70
N GLN A 26 8.70 7.33 7.77
CA GLN A 26 10.07 7.29 8.28
C GLN A 26 10.09 7.04 9.80
N ARG A 27 11.25 6.63 10.34
CA ARG A 27 11.40 6.28 11.76
C ARG A 27 11.97 7.42 12.57
N LEU A 28 11.41 7.61 13.77
CA LEU A 28 11.97 8.49 14.78
C LEU A 28 13.34 7.96 15.21
N GLY A 29 14.29 8.86 15.43
CA GLY A 29 15.59 8.51 16.00
C GLY A 29 15.46 7.83 17.37
N ALA A 30 14.45 8.21 18.16
CA ALA A 30 14.14 7.57 19.44
C ALA A 30 13.73 6.09 19.28
N VAL A 31 12.95 5.75 18.25
CA VAL A 31 12.53 4.36 17.95
C VAL A 31 13.74 3.50 17.58
N LEU A 32 14.66 4.06 16.78
CA LEU A 32 15.90 3.36 16.41
C LEU A 32 16.77 3.09 17.65
N LYS A 33 16.98 4.12 18.48
CA LYS A 33 17.75 4.01 19.73
C LYS A 33 17.12 3.03 20.72
N ALA A 34 15.80 2.99 20.84
CA ALA A 34 15.11 2.06 21.73
C ALA A 34 15.31 0.60 21.28
N SER A 35 15.22 0.35 19.96
CA SER A 35 15.47 -0.97 19.38
C SER A 35 16.93 -1.41 19.55
N GLU A 36 17.87 -0.49 19.32
CA GLU A 36 19.30 -0.72 19.53
C GLU A 36 19.63 -0.99 21.00
N SER A 37 19.07 -0.20 21.91
CA SER A 37 19.30 -0.32 23.35
C SER A 37 18.94 -1.72 23.88
N TYR A 38 17.83 -2.31 23.41
CA TYR A 38 17.50 -3.70 23.74
C TYR A 38 18.62 -4.66 23.36
N TYR A 39 19.11 -4.61 22.11
CA TYR A 39 20.15 -5.54 21.65
C TYR A 39 21.49 -5.34 22.36
N VAL A 40 21.83 -4.10 22.69
CA VAL A 40 23.12 -3.75 23.30
C VAL A 40 23.13 -4.00 24.80
N ASN A 41 22.04 -3.72 25.52
CA ASN A 41 22.05 -3.61 26.98
C ASN A 41 21.33 -4.78 27.69
N TYR A 42 20.21 -5.29 27.16
CA TYR A 42 19.35 -6.23 27.89
C TYR A 42 18.68 -7.29 26.99
N ASN A 43 19.40 -7.78 25.98
CA ASN A 43 18.89 -8.80 25.05
C ASN A 43 18.71 -10.16 25.74
N ALA A 44 17.47 -10.52 26.05
CA ALA A 44 17.12 -11.79 26.67
C ALA A 44 15.68 -12.19 26.31
N SER A 45 15.37 -13.49 26.41
CA SER A 45 13.99 -13.95 26.25
C SER A 45 13.11 -13.41 27.37
N VAL A 46 11.93 -12.92 27.00
CA VAL A 46 10.90 -12.49 27.97
C VAL A 46 10.23 -13.69 28.64
N HIS A 47 9.69 -13.51 29.85
CA HIS A 47 8.87 -14.47 30.62
C HIS A 47 9.51 -15.80 31.06
N ARG A 48 10.71 -16.15 30.58
CA ARG A 48 11.30 -17.49 30.79
C ARG A 48 12.37 -17.59 31.88
N SER A 49 12.86 -16.47 32.38
CA SER A 49 14.07 -16.44 33.20
C SER A 49 14.02 -15.35 34.26
N ALA A 50 14.68 -15.59 35.41
CA ALA A 50 14.68 -14.68 36.55
C ALA A 50 15.98 -13.85 36.71
N TYR A 51 16.93 -13.96 35.78
CA TYR A 51 18.17 -13.15 35.82
C TYR A 51 17.90 -11.71 35.39
N GLU A 52 18.74 -10.78 35.86
CA GLU A 52 18.54 -9.33 35.80
C GLU A 52 18.13 -8.82 34.40
N ILE A 53 18.92 -9.11 33.36
CA ILE A 53 18.62 -8.62 32.01
C ILE A 53 17.34 -9.24 31.40
N ALA A 54 16.92 -10.44 31.83
CA ALA A 54 15.62 -11.02 31.41
C ALA A 54 14.45 -10.33 32.09
N ASN A 55 14.60 -9.90 33.34
CA ASN A 55 13.60 -9.09 34.03
C ASN A 55 13.48 -7.72 33.38
N GLU A 56 14.60 -7.08 33.01
CA GLU A 56 14.60 -5.80 32.29
C GLU A 56 13.92 -5.91 30.92
N ALA A 57 14.26 -6.93 30.13
CA ALA A 57 13.59 -7.21 28.85
C ALA A 57 12.08 -7.43 29.02
N THR A 58 11.68 -8.23 30.01
CA THR A 58 10.27 -8.52 30.31
C THR A 58 9.53 -7.25 30.73
N GLN A 59 10.13 -6.41 31.57
CA GLN A 59 9.53 -5.15 31.99
C GLN A 59 9.37 -4.19 30.81
N ALA A 60 10.38 -4.05 29.95
CA ALA A 60 10.31 -3.21 28.76
C ALA A 60 9.21 -3.69 27.79
N TYR A 61 9.07 -5.00 27.64
CA TYR A 61 8.03 -5.64 26.82
C TYR A 61 6.61 -5.38 27.37
N GLU A 62 6.37 -5.60 28.67
CA GLU A 62 5.03 -5.37 29.26
C GLU A 62 4.66 -3.88 29.37
N CYS A 63 5.65 -3.01 29.64
CA CYS A 63 5.46 -1.56 29.55
C CYS A 63 5.04 -1.12 28.14
N SER A 64 5.52 -1.83 27.10
CA SER A 64 5.15 -1.54 25.72
C SER A 64 3.67 -1.81 25.45
N ARG A 65 3.13 -2.88 26.03
CA ARG A 65 1.70 -3.20 25.96
C ARG A 65 0.85 -2.12 26.62
N THR A 66 1.28 -1.62 27.77
CA THR A 66 0.64 -0.50 28.47
C THR A 66 0.67 0.80 27.64
N ALA A 67 1.77 1.07 26.93
CA ALA A 67 1.87 2.25 26.05
C ALA A 67 0.84 2.19 24.92
N LEU A 68 0.65 1.02 24.30
CA LEU A 68 -0.37 0.83 23.26
C LEU A 68 -1.79 0.88 23.81
N GLN A 69 -2.02 0.30 24.99
CA GLN A 69 -3.30 0.42 25.69
C GLN A 69 -3.69 1.88 25.90
N LYS A 70 -2.76 2.73 26.35
CA LYS A 70 -2.98 4.17 26.52
C LYS A 70 -3.20 4.90 25.18
N LEU A 71 -2.45 4.54 24.15
CA LEU A 71 -2.54 5.16 22.82
C LEU A 71 -3.97 5.11 22.27
N ILE A 72 -4.65 3.98 22.42
CA ILE A 72 -6.00 3.76 21.88
C ILE A 72 -7.11 3.83 22.94
N ASN A 73 -6.74 4.17 24.18
CA ASN A 73 -7.63 4.12 25.34
C ASN A 73 -8.35 2.77 25.50
N ALA A 74 -7.64 1.64 25.44
CA ALA A 74 -8.19 0.33 25.81
C ALA A 74 -8.36 0.21 27.33
N SER A 75 -9.21 -0.70 27.80
CA SER A 75 -9.50 -0.80 29.24
C SER A 75 -8.38 -1.50 30.00
N SER A 76 -7.70 -2.45 29.36
CA SER A 76 -6.63 -3.24 29.96
C SER A 76 -5.52 -3.55 28.95
N PRO A 77 -4.24 -3.64 29.37
CA PRO A 77 -3.17 -4.16 28.54
C PRO A 77 -3.45 -5.58 28.02
N SER A 78 -4.20 -6.40 28.77
CA SER A 78 -4.56 -7.77 28.37
C SER A 78 -5.46 -7.84 27.12
N GLU A 79 -6.01 -6.71 26.69
CA GLU A 79 -6.79 -6.59 25.44
C GLU A 79 -5.91 -6.33 24.22
N ILE A 80 -4.60 -6.16 24.40
CA ILE A 80 -3.65 -5.89 23.32
C ILE A 80 -2.84 -7.14 23.05
N VAL A 81 -2.93 -7.66 21.82
CA VAL A 81 -2.15 -8.78 21.28
C VAL A 81 -1.14 -8.23 20.27
N PHE A 82 0.12 -8.59 20.42
CA PHE A 82 1.17 -8.28 19.46
C PHE A 82 1.14 -9.23 18.27
N THR A 83 1.26 -8.67 17.07
CA THR A 83 1.34 -9.42 15.81
C THR A 83 2.42 -8.80 14.93
N SER A 84 2.73 -9.39 13.77
CA SER A 84 3.66 -8.82 12.78
C SER A 84 3.09 -7.60 12.06
N GLY A 85 1.79 -7.30 12.22
CA GLY A 85 1.08 -6.22 11.54
C GLY A 85 -0.43 -6.44 11.50
N ALA A 86 -1.16 -5.41 11.04
CA ALA A 86 -2.62 -5.46 10.89
C ALA A 86 -3.08 -6.64 10.01
N THR A 87 -2.34 -6.98 8.96
CA THR A 87 -2.66 -8.14 8.12
C THR A 87 -2.68 -9.44 8.91
N GLU A 88 -1.70 -9.67 9.77
CA GLU A 88 -1.70 -10.86 10.64
C GLU A 88 -2.87 -10.80 11.63
N SER A 89 -3.10 -9.63 12.24
CA SER A 89 -4.21 -9.42 13.18
C SER A 89 -5.58 -9.75 12.56
N LEU A 90 -5.84 -9.31 11.33
CA LEU A 90 -7.08 -9.58 10.61
C LEU A 90 -7.23 -11.07 10.27
N ASN A 91 -6.13 -11.73 9.88
CA ASN A 91 -6.14 -13.17 9.65
C ASN A 91 -6.34 -13.95 10.94
N LEU A 92 -5.77 -13.50 12.05
CA LEU A 92 -5.95 -14.11 13.37
C LEU A 92 -7.42 -14.07 13.79
N ILE A 93 -8.06 -12.91 13.67
CA ILE A 93 -9.50 -12.79 13.94
C ILE A 93 -10.28 -13.75 13.04
N ALA A 94 -10.07 -13.69 11.72
CA ALA A 94 -10.81 -14.52 10.77
C ALA A 94 -10.63 -16.03 11.03
N GLN A 95 -9.42 -16.47 11.37
CA GLN A 95 -9.12 -17.89 11.66
C GLN A 95 -9.66 -18.33 13.03
N GLY A 96 -9.71 -17.42 14.01
CA GLY A 96 -10.22 -17.69 15.36
C GLY A 96 -11.74 -17.68 15.47
N LEU A 97 -12.44 -17.02 14.54
CA LEU A 97 -13.89 -16.94 14.51
C LEU A 97 -14.54 -18.28 14.14
N HIS A 98 -15.63 -18.58 14.83
CA HIS A 98 -16.44 -19.76 14.59
C HIS A 98 -17.94 -19.41 14.69
N ALA A 99 -18.79 -20.29 14.18
CA ALA A 99 -20.22 -20.00 13.96
C ALA A 99 -20.95 -19.49 15.23
N ASN A 100 -20.60 -19.99 16.42
CA ASN A 100 -21.26 -19.60 17.67
C ASN A 100 -20.98 -18.15 18.10
N MET A 101 -19.97 -17.49 17.53
CA MET A 101 -19.68 -16.07 17.78
C MET A 101 -20.46 -15.14 16.86
N LEU A 102 -21.20 -15.67 15.88
CA LEU A 102 -21.83 -14.90 14.82
C LEU A 102 -23.36 -15.07 14.87
N SER A 103 -24.08 -13.95 14.81
CA SER A 103 -25.55 -13.89 14.92
C SER A 103 -26.27 -13.85 13.56
N GLY A 104 -25.54 -13.55 12.48
CA GLY A 104 -26.07 -13.37 11.13
C GLY A 104 -25.45 -14.29 10.08
N ARG A 105 -25.71 -14.01 8.80
CA ARG A 105 -25.22 -14.81 7.65
C ARG A 105 -24.40 -14.00 6.64
N LYS A 106 -24.23 -12.69 6.86
CA LYS A 106 -23.51 -11.80 5.95
C LYS A 106 -22.31 -11.14 6.60
N ILE A 107 -21.24 -10.99 5.85
CA ILE A 107 -20.12 -10.12 6.20
C ILE A 107 -20.22 -8.87 5.34
N LEU A 108 -20.36 -7.71 5.98
CA LEU A 108 -20.43 -6.42 5.31
C LEU A 108 -19.04 -5.77 5.29
N ILE A 109 -18.58 -5.39 4.10
CA ILE A 109 -17.30 -4.70 3.89
C ILE A 109 -17.46 -3.49 2.95
N MET A 110 -16.66 -2.45 3.14
CA MET A 110 -16.62 -1.33 2.18
C MET A 110 -15.84 -1.73 0.92
N THR A 111 -16.20 -1.18 -0.25
CA THR A 111 -15.39 -1.42 -1.47
C THR A 111 -14.02 -0.74 -1.42
N SER A 112 -13.83 0.21 -0.50
CA SER A 112 -12.57 0.91 -0.24
C SER A 112 -11.59 0.17 0.67
N GLU A 113 -11.96 -1.02 1.15
CA GLU A 113 -11.10 -1.78 2.06
C GLU A 113 -9.78 -2.15 1.41
N HIS A 114 -8.73 -2.16 2.22
CA HIS A 114 -7.44 -2.72 1.84
C HIS A 114 -7.58 -4.25 1.70
N HIS A 115 -6.81 -4.88 0.81
CA HIS A 115 -6.88 -6.33 0.59
C HIS A 115 -6.75 -7.16 1.88
N ALA A 116 -5.94 -6.68 2.84
CA ALA A 116 -5.80 -7.30 4.16
C ALA A 116 -7.11 -7.37 4.94
N ASN A 117 -8.04 -6.44 4.70
CA ASN A 117 -9.38 -6.39 5.30
C ASN A 117 -10.49 -6.83 4.32
N ILE A 118 -10.13 -7.65 3.31
CA ILE A 118 -11.07 -8.26 2.35
C ILE A 118 -10.84 -9.78 2.31
N LEU A 119 -9.60 -10.20 2.03
CA LEU A 119 -9.28 -11.59 1.73
C LEU A 119 -9.54 -12.56 2.90
N PRO A 120 -9.22 -12.22 4.17
CA PRO A 120 -9.53 -13.10 5.30
C PRO A 120 -11.03 -13.37 5.43
N TRP A 121 -11.87 -12.36 5.19
CA TRP A 121 -13.32 -12.47 5.26
C TRP A 121 -13.88 -13.34 4.15
N GLN A 122 -13.33 -13.25 2.94
CA GLN A 122 -13.71 -14.15 1.84
C GLN A 122 -13.40 -15.62 2.17
N MET A 123 -12.30 -15.89 2.87
CA MET A 123 -11.97 -17.24 3.33
C MET A 123 -12.93 -17.70 4.44
N LEU A 124 -13.17 -16.86 5.45
CA LEU A 124 -14.11 -17.14 6.54
C LEU A 124 -15.52 -17.41 6.01
N ALA A 125 -15.99 -16.59 5.06
CA ALA A 125 -17.29 -16.74 4.44
C ALA A 125 -17.44 -18.09 3.73
N ARG A 126 -16.42 -18.55 3.00
CA ARG A 126 -16.43 -19.89 2.38
C ARG A 126 -16.44 -21.01 3.43
N GLN A 127 -15.69 -20.85 4.51
CA GLN A 127 -15.59 -21.87 5.57
C GLN A 127 -16.89 -22.02 6.36
N LEU A 128 -17.58 -20.91 6.65
CA LEU A 128 -18.79 -20.90 7.48
C LEU A 128 -20.10 -20.78 6.66
N GLY A 129 -20.02 -20.70 5.34
CA GLY A 129 -21.19 -20.54 4.47
C GLY A 129 -21.87 -19.16 4.60
N LEU A 130 -21.09 -18.11 4.87
CA LEU A 130 -21.56 -16.72 4.92
C LEU A 130 -21.51 -16.07 3.53
N GLU A 131 -22.28 -15.01 3.34
CA GLU A 131 -22.28 -14.19 2.13
C GLU A 131 -21.43 -12.92 2.34
N ILE A 132 -20.62 -12.52 1.34
CA ILE A 132 -19.96 -11.21 1.34
C ILE A 132 -20.90 -10.19 0.70
N GLU A 133 -21.27 -9.16 1.47
CA GLU A 133 -21.97 -7.99 0.95
C GLU A 133 -21.03 -6.79 0.96
N THR A 134 -21.00 -6.04 -0.14
CA THR A 134 -20.10 -4.87 -0.28
C THR A 134 -20.88 -3.58 -0.38
N LEU A 135 -20.41 -2.52 0.28
CA LEU A 135 -20.97 -1.18 0.11
C LEU A 135 -20.03 -0.29 -0.73
N PRO A 136 -20.47 0.16 -1.92
CA PRO A 136 -19.71 1.09 -2.74
C PRO A 136 -19.71 2.50 -2.12
N LEU A 137 -18.66 3.26 -2.44
CA LEU A 137 -18.61 4.70 -2.20
C LEU A 137 -19.34 5.47 -3.31
N GLY A 138 -19.46 6.79 -3.14
CA GLY A 138 -19.93 7.67 -4.22
C GLY A 138 -19.06 7.57 -5.48
N SER A 139 -19.54 8.10 -6.60
CA SER A 139 -18.87 8.00 -7.91
C SER A 139 -17.47 8.62 -7.96
N GLU A 140 -17.12 9.48 -7.00
CA GLU A 140 -15.79 10.08 -6.87
C GLU A 140 -15.04 9.55 -5.64
N GLY A 141 -15.56 8.49 -5.01
CA GLY A 141 -15.01 7.90 -3.80
C GLY A 141 -15.34 8.68 -2.53
N GLN A 142 -16.23 9.66 -2.56
CA GLN A 142 -16.68 10.35 -1.37
C GLN A 142 -17.56 9.43 -0.48
N PHE A 143 -17.56 9.72 0.82
CA PHE A 143 -18.46 9.13 1.80
C PHE A 143 -19.22 10.28 2.47
N ASP A 144 -20.40 10.59 1.94
CA ASP A 144 -21.26 11.65 2.44
C ASP A 144 -22.48 11.08 3.19
N LYS A 145 -23.48 11.94 3.45
CA LYS A 145 -24.71 11.57 4.15
C LYS A 145 -25.46 10.42 3.44
N ARG A 146 -25.44 10.37 2.11
CA ARG A 146 -26.08 9.33 1.30
C ARG A 146 -25.38 7.99 1.51
N GLU A 147 -24.07 7.93 1.41
CA GLU A 147 -23.32 6.68 1.62
C GLU A 147 -23.46 6.21 3.08
N PHE A 148 -23.47 7.15 4.04
CA PHE A 148 -23.75 6.84 5.43
C PHE A 148 -25.15 6.22 5.62
N GLN A 149 -26.19 6.80 5.02
CA GLN A 149 -27.55 6.23 5.07
C GLN A 149 -27.64 4.86 4.40
N ALA A 150 -26.97 4.68 3.26
CA ALA A 150 -26.90 3.41 2.58
C ALA A 150 -26.23 2.34 3.46
N LEU A 151 -25.11 2.67 4.12
CA LEU A 151 -24.45 1.79 5.09
C LEU A 151 -25.41 1.40 6.22
N CYS A 152 -26.04 2.40 6.85
CA CYS A 152 -26.97 2.18 7.95
C CYS A 152 -28.13 1.25 7.54
N SER A 153 -28.65 1.38 6.32
CA SER A 153 -29.73 0.52 5.82
C SER A 153 -29.33 -0.95 5.65
N LYS A 154 -28.02 -1.23 5.54
CA LYS A 154 -27.46 -2.58 5.41
C LYS A 154 -27.13 -3.20 6.77
N LEU A 155 -26.96 -2.40 7.82
CA LEU A 155 -26.72 -2.88 9.18
C LEU A 155 -28.02 -3.42 9.76
N THR A 156 -28.26 -4.70 9.52
CA THR A 156 -29.45 -5.44 9.98
C THR A 156 -29.01 -6.70 10.72
N GLN A 157 -29.95 -7.39 11.36
CA GLN A 157 -29.70 -8.66 12.05
C GLN A 157 -29.15 -9.78 11.14
N ASP A 158 -29.27 -9.66 9.82
CA ASP A 158 -28.71 -10.64 8.88
C ASP A 158 -27.18 -10.49 8.74
N VAL A 159 -26.60 -9.38 9.19
CA VAL A 159 -25.15 -9.13 9.16
C VAL A 159 -24.51 -9.75 10.41
N ALA A 160 -23.63 -10.71 10.20
CA ALA A 160 -22.83 -11.32 11.26
C ALA A 160 -21.65 -10.44 11.66
N LEU A 161 -20.99 -9.84 10.67
CA LEU A 161 -19.73 -9.14 10.85
C LEU A 161 -19.67 -7.89 9.97
N LEU A 162 -19.24 -6.77 10.53
CA LEU A 162 -18.86 -5.56 9.82
C LEU A 162 -17.34 -5.41 9.89
N ALA A 163 -16.66 -5.49 8.74
CA ALA A 163 -15.24 -5.16 8.63
C ALA A 163 -15.09 -3.84 7.89
N ILE A 164 -14.49 -2.84 8.55
CA ILE A 164 -14.41 -1.48 8.02
C ILE A 164 -13.10 -0.82 8.47
N ALA A 165 -12.43 -0.11 7.56
CA ALA A 165 -11.31 0.73 7.93
C ALA A 165 -11.79 1.93 8.77
N HIS A 166 -10.97 2.42 9.68
CA HIS A 166 -11.20 3.73 10.29
C HIS A 166 -10.88 4.85 9.29
N VAL A 167 -9.79 4.67 8.55
CA VAL A 167 -9.34 5.60 7.51
C VAL A 167 -8.95 4.84 6.25
N SER A 168 -9.50 5.23 5.09
CA SER A 168 -9.11 4.62 3.81
C SER A 168 -7.66 4.92 3.48
N ASN A 169 -6.87 3.89 3.19
CA ASN A 169 -5.47 4.07 2.74
C ASN A 169 -5.35 4.63 1.32
N ALA A 170 -6.39 4.43 0.50
CA ALA A 170 -6.39 4.86 -0.90
C ALA A 170 -6.89 6.30 -1.02
N LEU A 171 -7.94 6.67 -0.28
CA LEU A 171 -8.62 7.97 -0.44
C LEU A 171 -8.45 8.92 0.74
N GLY A 172 -7.93 8.44 1.87
CA GLY A 172 -7.79 9.25 3.08
C GLY A 172 -9.10 9.56 3.80
N ASN A 173 -10.25 9.06 3.32
CA ASN A 173 -11.56 9.24 3.96
C ASN A 173 -11.54 8.75 5.41
N ILE A 174 -12.03 9.55 6.35
CA ILE A 174 -12.28 9.16 7.74
C ILE A 174 -13.76 8.75 7.85
N TYR A 175 -14.01 7.52 8.29
CA TYR A 175 -15.38 7.03 8.46
C TYR A 175 -15.93 7.36 9.86
N PRO A 176 -17.22 7.75 10.00
CA PRO A 176 -17.81 8.13 11.28
C PRO A 176 -18.16 6.90 12.14
N LEU A 177 -17.13 6.18 12.58
CA LEU A 177 -17.26 4.87 13.21
C LEU A 177 -18.16 4.88 14.45
N GLU A 178 -18.13 5.92 15.29
CA GLU A 178 -19.02 6.01 16.47
C GLU A 178 -20.50 5.86 16.10
N SER A 179 -20.91 6.51 15.01
CA SER A 179 -22.30 6.47 14.54
C SER A 179 -22.64 5.14 13.88
N ILE A 180 -21.70 4.58 13.11
CA ILE A 180 -21.85 3.29 12.42
C ILE A 180 -21.97 2.16 13.45
N LEU A 181 -21.05 2.12 14.41
CA LEU A 181 -20.96 1.06 15.41
C LEU A 181 -22.11 1.10 16.41
N LYS A 182 -22.63 2.29 16.72
CA LYS A 182 -23.86 2.42 17.51
C LYS A 182 -25.03 1.65 16.90
N ILE A 183 -25.20 1.71 15.58
CA ILE A 183 -26.25 0.98 14.85
C ILE A 183 -25.89 -0.50 14.77
N ALA A 184 -24.63 -0.83 14.47
CA ALA A 184 -24.18 -2.22 14.38
C ALA A 184 -24.44 -3.01 15.67
N ARG A 185 -24.19 -2.39 16.83
CA ARG A 185 -24.45 -2.99 18.15
C ARG A 185 -25.93 -3.25 18.42
N GLN A 186 -26.85 -2.40 17.92
CA GLN A 186 -28.29 -2.64 18.08
C GLN A 186 -28.75 -3.95 17.43
N HIS A 187 -27.96 -4.46 16.48
CA HIS A 187 -28.21 -5.71 15.77
C HIS A 187 -27.23 -6.84 16.16
N ASN A 188 -26.44 -6.67 17.23
CA ASN A 188 -25.42 -7.63 17.66
C ASN A 188 -24.44 -8.03 16.54
N ILE A 189 -24.06 -7.08 15.69
CA ILE A 189 -23.09 -7.28 14.61
C ILE A 189 -21.68 -7.19 15.19
N LEU A 190 -20.85 -8.21 14.94
CA LEU A 190 -19.44 -8.20 15.34
C LEU A 190 -18.65 -7.19 14.49
N SER A 191 -17.87 -6.32 15.14
CA SER A 191 -17.16 -5.22 14.48
C SER A 191 -15.64 -5.41 14.44
N VAL A 192 -15.05 -5.31 13.24
CA VAL A 192 -13.60 -5.41 13.03
C VAL A 192 -13.09 -4.16 12.33
N ILE A 193 -12.26 -3.38 13.03
CA ILE A 193 -11.79 -2.08 12.56
C ILE A 193 -10.33 -2.13 12.10
N ASP A 194 -10.08 -1.77 10.84
CA ASP A 194 -8.71 -1.52 10.35
C ASP A 194 -8.29 -0.08 10.66
N GLY A 195 -7.50 0.07 11.72
CA GLY A 195 -6.99 1.34 12.21
C GLY A 195 -5.61 1.73 11.68
N THR A 196 -5.08 1.02 10.68
CA THR A 196 -3.67 1.17 10.29
C THR A 196 -3.32 2.58 9.83
N GLN A 197 -4.25 3.28 9.16
CA GLN A 197 -4.07 4.67 8.72
C GLN A 197 -4.59 5.70 9.73
N ALA A 198 -5.15 5.27 10.86
CA ALA A 198 -5.74 6.17 11.83
C ALA A 198 -4.73 6.59 12.90
N LEU A 199 -3.93 5.65 13.42
CA LEU A 199 -3.15 5.89 14.65
C LEU A 199 -2.20 7.08 14.58
N ALA A 200 -1.61 7.39 13.42
CA ALA A 200 -0.70 8.52 13.28
C ALA A 200 -1.40 9.88 13.09
N HIS A 201 -2.70 9.88 12.82
CA HIS A 201 -3.41 11.00 12.19
C HIS A 201 -4.71 11.41 12.93
N VAL A 202 -5.37 10.50 13.62
CA VAL A 202 -6.65 10.76 14.31
C VAL A 202 -6.65 10.19 15.73
N PRO A 203 -7.36 10.82 16.68
CA PRO A 203 -7.53 10.26 18.01
C PRO A 203 -8.30 8.95 17.92
N VAL A 204 -7.83 7.95 18.65
CA VAL A 204 -8.47 6.63 18.73
C VAL A 204 -8.82 6.35 20.17
N ASP A 205 -10.10 6.08 20.40
CA ASP A 205 -10.65 5.70 21.69
C ASP A 205 -11.54 4.46 21.48
N VAL A 206 -10.98 3.27 21.69
CA VAL A 206 -11.70 2.02 21.44
C VAL A 206 -12.83 1.78 22.44
N GLN A 207 -12.74 2.37 23.64
CA GLN A 207 -13.83 2.34 24.61
C GLN A 207 -15.01 3.20 24.13
N LYS A 208 -14.74 4.40 23.59
CA LYS A 208 -15.79 5.26 23.03
C LYS A 208 -16.39 4.68 21.75
N LEU A 209 -15.55 4.11 20.87
CA LEU A 209 -16.00 3.41 19.68
C LEU A 209 -16.85 2.18 20.04
N ASP A 210 -16.49 1.51 21.14
CA ASP A 210 -17.10 0.27 21.62
C ASP A 210 -17.15 -0.79 20.51
N CYS A 211 -16.02 -0.91 19.80
CA CYS A 211 -15.77 -1.93 18.78
C CYS A 211 -15.26 -3.24 19.40
N ASP A 212 -15.46 -4.36 18.71
CA ASP A 212 -15.05 -5.67 19.19
C ASP A 212 -13.57 -5.94 18.96
N PHE A 213 -13.06 -5.52 17.79
CA PHE A 213 -11.66 -5.63 17.42
C PHE A 213 -11.16 -4.37 16.70
N TYR A 214 -9.90 -4.01 16.94
CA TYR A 214 -9.22 -2.90 16.28
C TYR A 214 -7.77 -3.27 15.98
N VAL A 215 -7.33 -3.15 14.72
CA VAL A 215 -6.00 -3.59 14.29
C VAL A 215 -5.14 -2.42 13.82
N ALA A 216 -3.82 -2.55 13.93
CA ALA A 216 -2.90 -1.57 13.34
C ALA A 216 -1.50 -2.14 13.08
N SER A 217 -0.69 -1.38 12.32
CA SER A 217 0.71 -1.69 12.05
C SER A 217 1.61 -0.52 12.43
N ALA A 218 2.70 -0.79 13.16
CA ALA A 218 3.59 0.25 13.67
C ALA A 218 4.30 1.03 12.56
N HIS A 219 4.59 0.37 11.43
CA HIS A 219 5.33 0.96 10.32
C HIS A 219 4.61 2.14 9.64
N LYS A 220 3.32 2.35 9.91
CA LYS A 220 2.55 3.51 9.41
C LYS A 220 2.36 4.61 10.46
N MET A 221 2.99 4.48 11.62
CA MET A 221 2.94 5.45 12.70
C MET A 221 4.30 5.64 13.37
N TYR A 222 5.33 5.81 12.54
CA TYR A 222 6.71 6.12 12.93
C TYR A 222 7.45 5.00 13.69
N GLY A 223 6.79 3.88 13.99
CA GLY A 223 7.35 2.68 14.63
C GLY A 223 7.95 1.67 13.65
N PRO A 224 8.55 0.56 14.10
CA PRO A 224 9.32 -0.36 13.24
C PRO A 224 8.45 -1.23 12.31
N THR A 225 9.09 -1.92 11.36
CA THR A 225 8.45 -2.96 10.54
C THR A 225 8.34 -4.29 11.29
N GLY A 226 7.49 -5.20 10.81
CA GLY A 226 7.35 -6.54 11.40
C GLY A 226 6.70 -6.55 12.78
N ILE A 227 5.98 -5.50 13.15
CA ILE A 227 5.18 -5.43 14.37
C ILE A 227 3.89 -4.62 14.12
N GLY A 228 2.82 -5.06 14.77
CA GLY A 228 1.52 -4.42 14.85
C GLY A 228 0.80 -4.85 16.11
N MET A 229 -0.47 -4.48 16.20
CA MET A 229 -1.32 -4.84 17.32
C MET A 229 -2.72 -5.23 16.86
N LEU A 230 -3.29 -6.14 17.62
CA LEU A 230 -4.70 -6.44 17.68
C LEU A 230 -5.20 -6.00 19.06
N PHE A 231 -6.09 -5.02 19.09
CA PHE A 231 -6.98 -4.85 20.23
C PHE A 231 -8.21 -5.74 20.05
N GLY A 232 -8.63 -6.41 21.11
CA GLY A 232 -9.94 -7.04 21.17
C GLY A 232 -10.49 -6.96 22.59
N LYS A 233 -11.81 -6.78 22.72
CA LYS A 233 -12.46 -6.88 24.04
C LYS A 233 -12.08 -8.22 24.67
N TYR A 234 -11.77 -8.20 25.97
CA TYR A 234 -11.21 -9.37 26.64
C TYR A 234 -12.02 -10.66 26.44
N ASP A 235 -13.34 -10.60 26.59
CA ASP A 235 -14.23 -11.76 26.40
C ASP A 235 -14.25 -12.27 24.96
N ASN A 236 -14.13 -11.37 23.98
CA ASN A 236 -14.05 -11.73 22.57
C ASN A 236 -12.71 -12.44 22.28
N LEU A 237 -11.59 -11.94 22.83
CA LEU A 237 -10.29 -12.62 22.72
C LEU A 237 -10.30 -13.98 23.41
N LEU A 238 -10.98 -14.09 24.55
CA LEU A 238 -11.11 -15.35 25.28
C LEU A 238 -11.85 -16.40 24.44
N ALA A 239 -12.95 -16.00 23.79
CA ALA A 239 -13.77 -16.86 22.94
C ALA A 239 -13.13 -17.25 21.60
N LEU A 240 -12.27 -16.40 21.02
CA LEU A 240 -11.57 -16.70 19.75
C LEU A 240 -10.70 -17.95 19.86
N LEU A 241 -10.67 -18.78 18.82
CA LEU A 241 -9.73 -19.92 18.74
C LEU A 241 -8.30 -19.43 18.44
N PRO A 242 -7.25 -20.11 18.94
CA PRO A 242 -5.87 -19.76 18.61
C PRO A 242 -5.57 -20.02 17.12
N SER A 243 -4.88 -19.09 16.47
CA SER A 243 -4.48 -19.22 15.05
C SER A 243 -3.09 -19.81 14.85
N LYS A 244 -2.23 -19.73 15.88
CA LYS A 244 -0.86 -20.25 15.90
C LYS A 244 -0.64 -21.02 17.21
N LEU A 245 0.00 -22.18 17.11
CA LEU A 245 0.29 -23.06 18.24
C LEU A 245 1.82 -23.22 18.38
N GLY A 246 2.30 -23.20 19.63
CA GLY A 246 3.73 -23.29 19.95
C GLY A 246 3.99 -23.02 21.42
N GLY A 247 5.25 -22.75 21.79
CA GLY A 247 5.60 -22.30 23.13
C GLY A 247 5.01 -20.91 23.47
N GLU A 248 5.15 -20.48 24.73
CA GLU A 248 4.61 -19.22 25.31
C GLU A 248 3.09 -19.12 25.45
N MET A 249 2.32 -19.65 24.50
CA MET A 249 0.86 -19.47 24.46
C MET A 249 0.05 -20.45 25.31
N LEU A 250 0.74 -21.35 26.03
CA LEU A 250 0.17 -22.49 26.75
C LEU A 250 0.19 -22.25 28.26
N SER A 251 -0.86 -22.69 28.96
CA SER A 251 -0.84 -22.86 30.42
C SER A 251 -0.44 -24.27 30.82
N ASP A 252 -0.82 -25.27 30.03
CA ASP A 252 -0.44 -26.67 30.22
C ASP A 252 -0.43 -27.44 28.89
N ALA A 253 0.38 -28.50 28.78
CA ALA A 253 0.44 -29.34 27.59
C ALA A 253 0.91 -30.77 27.86
N SER A 254 0.32 -31.72 27.13
CA SER A 254 0.68 -33.13 27.07
C SER A 254 0.75 -33.62 25.61
N PHE A 255 1.03 -34.91 25.40
CA PHE A 255 0.96 -35.49 24.06
C PHE A 255 -0.47 -35.62 23.53
N ASP A 256 -1.48 -35.64 24.41
CA ASP A 256 -2.88 -35.87 24.06
C ASP A 256 -3.71 -34.57 24.02
N SER A 257 -3.29 -33.53 24.74
CA SER A 257 -4.06 -32.29 24.90
C SER A 257 -3.18 -31.08 25.23
N PHE A 258 -3.74 -29.89 25.09
CA PHE A 258 -3.12 -28.66 25.54
C PHE A 258 -4.18 -27.66 26.03
N GLU A 259 -3.78 -26.78 26.94
CA GLU A 259 -4.58 -25.67 27.42
C GLU A 259 -3.88 -24.35 27.07
N CYS A 260 -4.64 -23.41 26.49
CA CYS A 260 -4.12 -22.08 26.20
C CYS A 260 -4.06 -21.22 27.46
N ALA A 261 -3.00 -20.43 27.59
CA ALA A 261 -2.98 -19.31 28.51
C ALA A 261 -4.11 -18.31 28.16
N PRO A 262 -4.58 -17.48 29.11
CA PRO A 262 -5.52 -16.40 28.81
C PRO A 262 -4.93 -15.37 27.81
N PRO A 263 -5.77 -14.57 27.15
CA PRO A 263 -5.29 -13.43 26.37
C PRO A 263 -4.44 -12.48 27.23
N PRO A 264 -3.36 -11.89 26.66
CA PRO A 264 -3.01 -11.91 25.24
C PRO A 264 -2.11 -13.10 24.82
N LEU A 265 -1.51 -13.81 25.78
CA LEU A 265 -0.50 -14.85 25.52
C LEU A 265 -1.01 -15.99 24.64
N LYS A 266 -2.31 -16.32 24.71
CA LYS A 266 -3.00 -17.26 23.80
C LYS A 266 -2.64 -17.06 22.32
N PHE A 267 -2.31 -15.83 21.93
CA PHE A 267 -2.12 -15.44 20.54
C PHE A 267 -0.67 -15.10 20.19
N GLU A 268 0.25 -15.16 21.15
CA GLU A 268 1.65 -14.73 21.02
C GLU A 268 2.59 -15.94 21.07
N ALA A 269 2.36 -16.92 20.19
CA ALA A 269 3.11 -18.17 20.17
C ALA A 269 4.58 -17.97 19.73
N GLY A 270 5.51 -18.57 20.49
CA GLY A 270 6.94 -18.51 20.23
C GLY A 270 7.61 -17.23 20.72
N THR A 271 8.92 -17.10 20.47
CA THR A 271 9.67 -15.90 20.88
C THR A 271 9.18 -14.67 20.11
N PRO A 272 8.74 -13.60 20.80
CA PRO A 272 8.19 -12.43 20.14
C PRO A 272 9.27 -11.53 19.52
N ASN A 273 8.85 -10.59 18.67
CA ASN A 273 9.69 -9.50 18.16
C ASN A 273 9.90 -8.44 19.25
N ILE A 274 10.72 -8.74 20.26
CA ILE A 274 10.89 -7.92 21.48
C ILE A 274 11.38 -6.51 21.14
N SER A 275 12.44 -6.37 20.32
CA SER A 275 12.96 -5.07 19.90
C SER A 275 11.92 -4.25 19.14
N GLY A 276 11.12 -4.91 18.29
CA GLY A 276 10.05 -4.28 17.54
C GLY A 276 8.93 -3.76 18.46
N VAL A 277 8.54 -4.54 19.47
CA VAL A 277 7.56 -4.14 20.48
C VAL A 277 8.00 -2.90 21.26
N ILE A 278 9.25 -2.86 21.71
CA ILE A 278 9.83 -1.72 22.43
C ILE A 278 9.90 -0.47 21.53
N GLY A 279 10.32 -0.65 20.27
CA GLY A 279 10.32 0.41 19.28
C GLY A 279 8.90 0.92 18.98
N PHE A 280 7.90 0.04 18.94
CA PHE A 280 6.51 0.42 18.72
C PHE A 280 5.97 1.25 19.89
N ALA A 281 6.24 0.87 21.13
CA ALA A 281 5.85 1.67 22.30
C ALA A 281 6.45 3.07 22.31
N THR A 282 7.71 3.20 21.85
CA THR A 282 8.37 4.50 21.72
C THR A 282 7.65 5.39 20.70
N ALA A 283 7.23 4.82 19.57
CA ALA A 283 6.44 5.54 18.57
C ALA A 283 5.04 5.89 19.09
N ALA A 284 4.40 4.98 19.82
CA ALA A 284 3.10 5.20 20.45
C ALA A 284 3.14 6.36 21.44
N HIS A 285 4.19 6.44 22.27
CA HIS A 285 4.37 7.56 23.19
C HIS A 285 4.50 8.90 22.45
N PHE A 286 5.33 8.95 21.41
CA PHE A 286 5.49 10.16 20.58
C PHE A 286 4.16 10.60 19.97
N VAL A 287 3.42 9.67 19.35
CA VAL A 287 2.13 9.97 18.72
C VAL A 287 1.12 10.42 19.76
N HIS A 288 0.99 9.70 20.88
CA HIS A 288 0.05 10.06 21.95
C HIS A 288 0.32 11.47 22.50
N GLN A 289 1.59 11.83 22.67
CA GLN A 289 1.99 13.15 23.18
C GLN A 289 1.77 14.28 22.16
N HIS A 290 1.99 14.02 20.87
CA HIS A 290 2.06 15.06 19.84
C HIS A 290 0.91 15.04 18.83
N LEU A 291 -0.12 14.21 19.05
CA LEU A 291 -1.20 14.02 18.08
C LEU A 291 -1.89 15.33 17.69
N ALA A 292 -2.15 16.20 18.66
CA ALA A 292 -2.80 17.48 18.41
C ALA A 292 -1.95 18.38 17.48
N GLU A 293 -0.64 18.48 17.72
CA GLU A 293 0.25 19.25 16.85
C GLU A 293 0.39 18.62 15.46
N ILE A 294 0.45 17.28 15.38
CA ILE A 294 0.48 16.54 14.11
C ILE A 294 -0.78 16.85 13.30
N GLN A 295 -1.96 16.79 13.93
CA GLN A 295 -3.23 17.06 13.26
C GLN A 295 -3.31 18.48 12.71
N VAL A 296 -2.94 19.49 13.51
CA VAL A 296 -2.95 20.89 13.06
C VAL A 296 -1.98 21.08 11.89
N HIS A 297 -0.77 20.52 12.00
CA HIS A 297 0.25 20.60 10.97
C HIS A 297 -0.20 19.95 9.66
N GLU A 298 -0.64 18.70 9.71
CA GLU A 298 -1.07 17.94 8.54
C GLU A 298 -2.32 18.53 7.90
N ASN A 299 -3.30 19.01 8.67
CA ASN A 299 -4.49 19.67 8.13
C ASN A 299 -4.13 20.98 7.41
N THR A 300 -3.20 21.76 7.97
CA THR A 300 -2.71 23.00 7.34
C THR A 300 -2.05 22.69 5.99
N LEU A 301 -1.19 21.67 5.96
CA LEU A 301 -0.51 21.26 4.73
C LEU A 301 -1.45 20.60 3.71
N LYS A 302 -2.42 19.81 4.17
CA LYS A 302 -3.49 19.23 3.35
C LYS A 302 -4.28 20.33 2.64
N ALA A 303 -4.70 21.38 3.37
CA ALA A 303 -5.44 22.49 2.79
C ALA A 303 -4.60 23.23 1.72
N PHE A 304 -3.32 23.47 1.99
CA PHE A 304 -2.40 24.06 1.02
C PHE A 304 -2.26 23.18 -0.23
N LEU A 305 -1.98 21.89 -0.07
CA LEU A 305 -1.87 20.93 -1.17
C LEU A 305 -3.14 20.90 -2.02
N LEU A 306 -4.31 20.78 -1.39
CA LEU A 306 -5.59 20.71 -2.10
C LEU A 306 -5.88 21.99 -2.88
N SER A 307 -5.61 23.17 -2.31
CA SER A 307 -5.80 24.43 -3.02
C SER A 307 -4.98 24.46 -4.32
N SER A 308 -3.73 24.02 -4.27
CA SER A 308 -2.84 24.01 -5.44
C SER A 308 -3.18 22.91 -6.46
N LEU A 309 -3.70 21.76 -6.01
CA LEU A 309 -4.09 20.67 -6.91
C LEU A 309 -5.39 20.99 -7.66
N LEU A 310 -6.37 21.57 -6.97
CA LEU A 310 -7.69 21.89 -7.55
C LEU A 310 -7.63 23.00 -8.61
N ASP A 311 -6.58 23.82 -8.59
CA ASP A 311 -6.33 24.86 -9.59
C ASP A 311 -5.85 24.28 -10.95
N ILE A 312 -5.50 22.99 -11.02
CA ILE A 312 -4.96 22.35 -12.23
C ILE A 312 -6.07 21.54 -12.92
N SER A 313 -6.56 22.03 -14.06
CA SER A 313 -7.70 21.43 -14.80
C SER A 313 -7.48 19.98 -15.26
N ASP A 314 -6.23 19.56 -15.46
CA ASP A 314 -5.90 18.19 -15.84
C ASP A 314 -6.04 17.17 -14.71
N ILE A 315 -6.07 17.63 -13.47
CA ILE A 315 -6.07 16.79 -12.28
C ILE A 315 -7.51 16.52 -11.85
N LYS A 316 -7.77 15.25 -11.54
CA LYS A 316 -8.96 14.84 -10.79
C LYS A 316 -8.53 14.39 -9.41
N VAL A 317 -9.11 14.99 -8.38
CA VAL A 317 -8.95 14.59 -6.97
C VAL A 317 -10.05 13.60 -6.60
N TRP A 318 -9.70 12.56 -5.85
CA TRP A 318 -10.63 11.49 -5.43
C TRP A 318 -10.89 11.51 -3.92
N GLY A 319 -11.97 10.86 -3.51
CA GLY A 319 -12.35 10.73 -2.11
C GLY A 319 -13.11 11.93 -1.58
N ASN A 320 -13.18 12.01 -0.25
CA ASN A 320 -13.73 13.16 0.47
C ASN A 320 -13.03 14.48 0.13
N HIS A 321 -11.81 14.43 -0.41
CA HIS A 321 -11.09 15.62 -0.88
C HIS A 321 -11.74 16.28 -2.09
N ALA A 322 -12.50 15.54 -2.91
CA ALA A 322 -13.13 16.07 -4.12
C ALA A 322 -14.13 17.18 -3.79
N GLN A 323 -14.91 17.02 -2.71
CA GLN A 323 -16.03 17.89 -2.37
C GLN A 323 -15.75 18.76 -1.14
N PRO A 324 -16.00 20.09 -1.19
CA PRO A 324 -15.80 20.99 -0.05
C PRO A 324 -16.43 20.53 1.26
N GLU A 325 -17.65 20.00 1.20
CA GLU A 325 -18.48 19.58 2.34
C GLU A 325 -17.95 18.33 3.06
N THR A 326 -17.15 17.49 2.39
CA THR A 326 -16.58 16.27 2.98
C THR A 326 -15.09 16.39 3.29
N ARG A 327 -14.40 17.44 2.80
CA ARG A 327 -12.93 17.58 2.87
C ARG A 327 -12.36 17.46 4.29
N ASP A 328 -13.09 17.91 5.29
CA ASP A 328 -12.63 17.84 6.68
C ASP A 328 -12.67 16.41 7.23
N ASN A 329 -13.50 15.53 6.65
CA ASN A 329 -13.58 14.10 7.00
C ASN A 329 -12.52 13.28 6.24
N SER A 330 -11.28 13.77 6.23
CA SER A 330 -10.17 13.08 5.57
C SER A 330 -8.81 13.42 6.19
N ILE A 331 -7.89 12.46 6.17
CA ILE A 331 -6.49 12.70 6.54
C ILE A 331 -5.72 13.33 5.36
N ALA A 332 -4.45 13.68 5.60
CA ALA A 332 -3.55 14.24 4.59
C ALA A 332 -2.99 13.20 3.60
N THR A 333 -3.86 12.31 3.10
CA THR A 333 -3.55 11.33 2.05
C THR A 333 -4.45 11.59 0.85
N VAL A 334 -3.94 12.29 -0.15
CA VAL A 334 -4.70 12.75 -1.32
C VAL A 334 -4.39 11.84 -2.51
N SER A 335 -5.44 11.29 -3.12
CA SER A 335 -5.33 10.53 -4.37
C SER A 335 -5.77 11.37 -5.56
N ILE A 336 -4.95 11.38 -6.60
CA ILE A 336 -5.23 12.07 -7.86
C ILE A 336 -5.09 11.16 -9.08
N SER A 337 -5.84 11.47 -10.12
CA SER A 337 -5.64 10.95 -11.47
C SER A 337 -5.58 12.12 -12.46
N PHE A 338 -5.33 11.80 -13.73
CA PHE A 338 -5.25 12.80 -14.79
C PHE A 338 -6.22 12.43 -15.92
N HIS A 339 -6.80 13.42 -16.60
CA HIS A 339 -7.80 13.18 -17.64
C HIS A 339 -7.22 12.50 -18.90
N GLN A 340 -6.01 12.90 -19.32
CA GLN A 340 -5.37 12.42 -20.56
C GLN A 340 -3.95 11.88 -20.34
N LEU A 341 -3.50 11.80 -19.09
CA LEU A 341 -2.13 11.38 -18.75
C LEU A 341 -2.17 10.10 -17.91
N ASN A 342 -1.21 9.23 -18.14
CA ASN A 342 -1.04 8.05 -17.31
C ASN A 342 -0.30 8.41 -16.01
N VAL A 343 -0.81 7.96 -14.86
CA VAL A 343 -0.21 8.21 -13.54
C VAL A 343 1.23 7.69 -13.43
N ASN A 344 1.58 6.61 -14.14
CA ASN A 344 2.93 6.05 -14.15
C ASN A 344 3.93 7.01 -14.81
N ASP A 345 3.53 7.65 -15.91
CA ASP A 345 4.39 8.52 -16.69
C ASP A 345 4.68 9.82 -15.90
N VAL A 346 3.66 10.36 -15.21
CA VAL A 346 3.82 11.52 -14.32
C VAL A 346 4.71 11.17 -13.12
N ALA A 347 4.50 10.02 -12.49
CA ALA A 347 5.30 9.61 -11.34
C ALA A 347 6.77 9.38 -11.68
N GLN A 348 7.08 8.84 -12.86
CA GLN A 348 8.46 8.69 -13.29
C GLN A 348 9.19 10.04 -13.36
N TYR A 349 8.50 11.09 -13.83
CA TYR A 349 9.04 12.45 -13.84
C TYR A 349 9.32 12.95 -12.42
N LEU A 350 8.42 12.70 -11.47
CA LEU A 350 8.59 13.09 -10.08
C LEU A 350 9.76 12.36 -9.40
N PHE A 351 9.93 11.06 -9.68
CA PHE A 351 11.02 10.25 -9.12
C PHE A 351 12.40 10.79 -9.53
N GLN A 352 12.55 11.34 -10.74
CA GLN A 352 13.78 11.98 -11.21
C GLN A 352 14.18 13.20 -10.35
N SER A 353 13.20 13.84 -9.71
CA SER A 353 13.41 15.01 -8.84
C SER A 353 13.48 14.64 -7.36
N ASN A 354 13.75 13.38 -7.02
CA ASN A 354 13.77 12.87 -5.63
C ASN A 354 12.45 13.09 -4.89
N ILE A 355 11.31 13.05 -5.58
CA ILE A 355 9.98 13.13 -4.98
C ILE A 355 9.39 11.72 -4.91
N ALA A 356 9.31 11.16 -3.71
CA ALA A 356 8.68 9.87 -3.48
C ALA A 356 7.16 10.05 -3.30
N VAL A 357 6.40 9.51 -4.24
CA VAL A 357 4.94 9.35 -4.20
C VAL A 357 4.58 7.90 -4.51
N ARG A 358 3.33 7.49 -4.24
CA ARG A 358 2.85 6.15 -4.60
C ARG A 358 1.97 6.18 -5.83
N ILE A 359 2.04 5.13 -6.65
CA ILE A 359 1.15 4.90 -7.78
C ILE A 359 0.51 3.51 -7.73
N GLY A 360 -0.58 3.33 -8.46
CA GLY A 360 -1.25 2.05 -8.67
C GLY A 360 -2.54 1.92 -7.87
N HIS A 361 -2.85 0.70 -7.44
CA HIS A 361 -4.12 0.37 -6.79
C HIS A 361 -4.11 0.50 -5.27
N HIS A 362 -2.95 0.76 -4.65
CA HIS A 362 -2.78 0.87 -3.19
C HIS A 362 -3.32 -0.32 -2.40
N CYS A 363 -3.26 -1.53 -2.98
CA CYS A 363 -3.89 -2.73 -2.41
C CYS A 363 -5.40 -2.57 -2.14
N ALA A 364 -6.09 -1.78 -2.96
CA ALA A 364 -7.53 -1.57 -2.95
C ALA A 364 -8.08 -1.73 -4.38
N MET A 365 -7.76 -2.85 -5.04
CA MET A 365 -8.17 -3.10 -6.43
C MET A 365 -9.71 -3.07 -6.62
N PRO A 366 -10.55 -3.57 -5.69
CA PRO A 366 -12.00 -3.44 -5.81
C PRO A 366 -12.47 -1.99 -5.88
N LEU A 367 -11.85 -1.08 -5.11
CA LEU A 367 -12.14 0.34 -5.19
C LEU A 367 -11.87 0.89 -6.59
N MET A 368 -10.72 0.55 -7.17
CA MET A 368 -10.33 1.01 -8.50
C MET A 368 -11.33 0.58 -9.58
N LYS A 369 -11.84 -0.65 -9.49
CA LYS A 369 -12.91 -1.16 -10.36
C LYS A 369 -14.21 -0.39 -10.18
N VAL A 370 -14.62 -0.10 -8.94
CA VAL A 370 -15.85 0.65 -8.64
C VAL A 370 -15.77 2.09 -9.14
N LEU A 371 -14.60 2.72 -9.03
CA LEU A 371 -14.36 4.08 -9.54
C LEU A 371 -14.14 4.12 -11.06
N GLY A 372 -13.97 2.97 -11.73
CA GLY A 372 -13.70 2.90 -13.16
C GLY A 372 -12.33 3.44 -13.57
N ILE A 373 -11.32 3.32 -12.69
CA ILE A 373 -9.96 3.84 -12.93
C ILE A 373 -8.90 2.74 -12.78
N GLY A 374 -7.80 2.86 -13.52
CA GLY A 374 -6.67 1.92 -13.46
C GLY A 374 -5.69 2.17 -12.30
N GLY A 375 -5.97 3.13 -11.41
CA GLY A 375 -5.09 3.50 -10.31
C GLY A 375 -4.97 5.02 -10.13
N THR A 376 -4.33 5.43 -9.05
CA THR A 376 -4.09 6.85 -8.72
C THR A 376 -2.63 7.11 -8.40
N LEU A 377 -2.21 8.37 -8.53
CA LEU A 377 -1.03 8.90 -7.84
C LEU A 377 -1.50 9.37 -6.45
N ARG A 378 -0.88 8.84 -5.39
CA ARG A 378 -1.23 9.14 -4.01
C ARG A 378 -0.11 9.93 -3.34
N ILE A 379 -0.47 11.11 -2.85
CA ILE A 379 0.36 12.00 -2.05
C ILE A 379 -0.06 11.84 -0.59
N SER A 380 0.82 11.32 0.26
CA SER A 380 0.54 11.13 1.69
C SER A 380 1.57 11.82 2.55
N LEU A 381 1.11 12.78 3.34
CA LEU A 381 1.96 13.60 4.22
C LEU A 381 2.24 12.85 5.52
N GLY A 382 3.34 13.21 6.18
CA GLY A 382 3.58 12.85 7.58
C GLY A 382 3.92 14.09 8.41
N CYS A 383 4.10 13.91 9.72
CA CYS A 383 4.42 15.02 10.62
C CYS A 383 5.71 15.77 10.26
N TYR A 384 6.63 15.11 9.54
CA TYR A 384 7.88 15.69 9.05
C TYR A 384 7.76 16.45 7.72
N THR A 385 6.64 16.37 7.02
CA THR A 385 6.46 17.02 5.72
C THR A 385 6.42 18.54 5.90
N SER A 386 6.99 19.31 4.98
CA SER A 386 6.98 20.78 5.00
C SER A 386 6.21 21.41 3.85
N LYS A 387 5.88 22.70 3.99
CA LYS A 387 5.20 23.48 2.94
C LYS A 387 6.10 23.68 1.71
N GLU A 388 7.41 23.81 1.94
CA GLU A 388 8.43 23.95 0.90
C GLU A 388 8.50 22.67 0.05
N GLU A 389 8.42 21.49 0.67
CA GLU A 389 8.38 20.21 -0.04
C GLU A 389 7.13 20.08 -0.90
N ILE A 390 5.97 20.50 -0.40
CA ILE A 390 4.73 20.53 -1.19
C ILE A 390 4.87 21.51 -2.36
N SER A 391 5.46 22.68 -2.14
CA SER A 391 5.69 23.67 -3.21
C SER A 391 6.64 23.13 -4.28
N PHE A 392 7.70 22.43 -3.86
CA PHE A 392 8.64 21.75 -4.75
C PHE A 392 7.96 20.63 -5.55
N PHE A 393 7.10 19.85 -4.91
CA PHE A 393 6.27 18.84 -5.56
C PHE A 393 5.35 19.47 -6.61
N MET A 394 4.61 20.52 -6.25
CA MET A 394 3.67 21.18 -7.17
C MET A 394 4.38 21.71 -8.42
N LYS A 395 5.57 22.32 -8.26
CA LYS A 395 6.40 22.79 -9.38
C LYS A 395 6.74 21.64 -10.35
N HIS A 396 7.20 20.51 -9.84
CA HIS A 396 7.59 19.37 -10.68
C HIS A 396 6.38 18.63 -11.27
N LEU A 397 5.26 18.59 -10.56
CA LEU A 397 4.01 18.05 -11.08
C LEU A 397 3.52 18.86 -12.29
N GLN A 398 3.51 20.18 -12.20
CA GLN A 398 3.12 21.06 -13.32
C GLN A 398 4.07 20.93 -14.51
N ALA A 399 5.38 20.83 -14.26
CA ALA A 399 6.37 20.58 -15.30
C ALA A 399 6.15 19.23 -15.99
N ALA A 400 5.87 18.17 -15.22
CA ALA A 400 5.56 16.83 -15.74
C ALA A 400 4.32 16.84 -16.65
N ILE A 401 3.22 17.45 -16.19
CA ILE A 401 1.98 17.58 -16.96
C ILE A 401 2.24 18.32 -18.28
N SER A 402 2.99 19.43 -18.22
CA SER A 402 3.30 20.25 -19.40
C SER A 402 4.16 19.49 -20.41
N ALA A 403 5.23 18.83 -19.96
CA ALA A 403 6.12 18.07 -20.83
C ALA A 403 5.41 16.90 -21.53
N LEU A 404 4.63 16.11 -20.77
CA LEU A 404 3.93 14.94 -21.31
C LEU A 404 2.83 15.31 -22.31
N LYS A 405 2.25 16.51 -22.19
CA LYS A 405 1.31 17.08 -23.18
C LYS A 405 2.01 17.56 -24.45
N GLN A 406 3.14 18.25 -24.34
CA GLN A 406 3.91 18.69 -25.52
C GLN A 406 4.38 17.50 -26.37
N ASP A 407 4.74 16.39 -25.73
CA ASP A 407 5.08 15.14 -26.41
C ASP A 407 3.90 14.48 -27.15
N MET A 408 2.65 14.78 -26.76
CA MET A 408 1.47 14.36 -27.51
C MET A 408 1.28 15.20 -28.78
N SER A 409 1.64 16.49 -28.74
CA SER A 409 1.53 17.40 -29.89
C SER A 409 2.69 17.31 -30.89
N SER A 410 3.87 16.87 -30.46
CA SER A 410 5.06 16.76 -31.31
C SER A 410 5.15 15.37 -31.95
N SER A 411 4.47 15.19 -33.08
CA SER A 411 4.82 14.18 -34.07
C SER A 411 5.80 14.79 -35.08
N VAL A 412 6.93 14.11 -35.30
CA VAL A 412 7.97 14.33 -36.32
C VAL A 412 9.12 15.28 -35.95
N SER A 413 10.26 14.70 -35.58
CA SER A 413 11.56 15.05 -36.19
C SER A 413 12.56 13.89 -36.02
N LYS A 414 13.31 13.64 -37.09
CA LYS A 414 14.41 12.66 -37.15
C LYS A 414 15.67 13.34 -36.64
N ASP A 415 16.35 12.73 -35.68
CA ASP A 415 17.78 12.91 -35.50
C ASP A 415 18.46 11.56 -35.26
N SER A 416 19.60 11.42 -35.92
CA SER A 416 20.48 10.27 -35.96
C SER A 416 21.86 10.74 -35.54
N GLU A 417 22.38 10.20 -34.44
CA GLU A 417 23.77 10.38 -34.03
C GLU A 417 24.40 9.04 -33.65
N ILE A 418 25.72 9.02 -33.81
CA ILE A 418 26.63 7.88 -33.96
C ILE A 418 26.86 7.16 -32.62
N ILE A 419 26.93 5.82 -32.66
CA ILE A 419 27.10 4.92 -31.51
C ILE A 419 28.60 4.73 -31.22
N GLU A 420 29.03 5.03 -29.98
CA GLU A 420 30.28 4.52 -29.42
C GLU A 420 30.00 3.24 -28.60
N SER A 421 30.78 2.21 -28.86
CA SER A 421 30.66 0.86 -28.28
C SER A 421 30.95 0.82 -26.78
N ARG A 422 30.11 0.09 -26.03
CA ARG A 422 30.37 -0.35 -24.64
C ARG A 422 30.48 -1.87 -24.61
N GLU A 423 31.46 -2.38 -23.88
CA GLU A 423 31.83 -3.80 -23.84
C GLU A 423 30.78 -4.67 -23.13
N GLY A 424 30.50 -5.85 -23.70
CA GLY A 424 29.88 -6.97 -23.00
C GLY A 424 28.64 -7.61 -23.62
N ILE A 425 28.07 -7.05 -24.70
CA ILE A 425 26.89 -7.62 -25.38
C ILE A 425 27.16 -7.69 -26.89
N ASP A 426 26.71 -8.78 -27.54
CA ASP A 426 26.78 -8.98 -28.99
C ASP A 426 26.28 -7.73 -29.73
N SER A 427 27.17 -7.08 -30.49
CA SER A 427 26.94 -5.77 -31.14
C SER A 427 25.78 -5.81 -32.13
N THR A 428 25.42 -7.00 -32.63
CA THR A 428 24.25 -7.21 -33.48
C THR A 428 22.92 -7.07 -32.73
N SER A 429 22.89 -7.34 -31.42
CA SER A 429 21.67 -7.29 -30.61
C SER A 429 21.21 -5.87 -30.27
N LEU A 430 22.15 -4.94 -30.14
CA LEU A 430 21.91 -3.51 -29.88
C LEU A 430 21.74 -2.68 -31.17
N ALA A 431 21.96 -3.29 -32.34
CA ALA A 431 21.82 -2.64 -33.64
C ALA A 431 20.37 -2.32 -34.04
N LEU A 432 19.39 -2.77 -33.25
CA LEU A 432 17.99 -2.49 -33.52
C LEU A 432 17.64 -1.00 -33.33
N PRO A 433 16.72 -0.43 -34.13
CA PRO A 433 16.43 1.00 -34.13
C PRO A 433 16.00 1.59 -32.79
N ILE A 434 15.28 0.86 -31.94
CA ILE A 434 14.90 1.35 -30.61
C ILE A 434 16.08 1.19 -29.63
N ALA A 435 16.70 0.02 -29.63
CA ALA A 435 17.80 -0.33 -28.73
C ALA A 435 18.99 0.62 -28.87
N SER A 436 19.40 0.89 -30.11
CA SER A 436 20.53 1.77 -30.44
C SER A 436 20.34 3.19 -29.90
N LYS A 437 19.12 3.75 -30.01
CA LYS A 437 18.81 5.09 -29.49
C LYS A 437 18.83 5.15 -27.98
N ILE A 438 18.30 4.11 -27.32
CA ILE A 438 18.35 4.01 -25.85
C ILE A 438 19.80 3.85 -25.37
N ALA A 439 20.59 3.01 -26.05
CA ALA A 439 22.00 2.78 -25.72
C ALA A 439 22.85 4.05 -25.90
N ALA A 440 22.58 4.86 -26.93
CA ALA A 440 23.27 6.13 -27.17
C ALA A 440 22.89 7.24 -26.17
N SER A 441 21.78 7.07 -25.44
CA SER A 441 21.29 8.09 -24.51
C SER A 441 22.04 8.04 -23.18
N LYS A 442 22.66 9.17 -22.81
CA LYS A 442 23.29 9.33 -21.50
C LYS A 442 22.27 9.80 -20.47
N GLY A 443 22.16 9.03 -19.38
CA GLY A 443 21.27 9.34 -18.26
C GLY A 443 19.82 8.95 -18.52
N TRP A 444 19.09 8.74 -17.43
CA TRP A 444 17.73 8.22 -17.47
C TRP A 444 16.77 9.12 -18.25
N ASP A 445 16.88 10.45 -18.15
CA ASP A 445 15.93 11.38 -18.80
C ASP A 445 15.92 11.24 -20.32
N ASN A 446 17.11 11.06 -20.91
CA ASN A 446 17.24 10.83 -22.34
C ASN A 446 16.76 9.42 -22.71
N GLN A 447 17.10 8.40 -21.92
CA GLN A 447 16.62 7.03 -22.14
C GLN A 447 15.10 6.94 -22.04
N TYR A 448 14.51 7.62 -21.06
CA TYR A 448 13.08 7.77 -20.86
C TYR A 448 12.41 8.43 -22.05
N ARG A 449 12.98 9.55 -22.54
CA ARG A 449 12.51 10.20 -23.77
C ARG A 449 12.56 9.25 -24.96
N GLN A 450 13.62 8.46 -25.11
CA GLN A 450 13.69 7.44 -26.16
C GLN A 450 12.62 6.36 -25.99
N LEU A 451 12.30 5.93 -24.77
CA LEU A 451 11.17 5.02 -24.51
C LEU A 451 9.83 5.66 -24.89
N LEU A 452 9.61 6.93 -24.56
CA LEU A 452 8.40 7.65 -24.97
C LEU A 452 8.31 7.78 -26.50
N LEU A 453 9.42 8.03 -27.18
CA LEU A 453 9.46 8.03 -28.65
C LEU A 453 9.22 6.63 -29.24
N ALA A 454 9.79 5.60 -28.62
CA ALA A 454 9.59 4.21 -29.00
C ALA A 454 8.13 3.79 -28.84
N SER A 455 7.42 4.32 -27.84
CA SER A 455 5.99 4.03 -27.61
C SER A 455 5.10 4.36 -28.81
N LYS A 456 5.52 5.31 -29.67
CA LYS A 456 4.82 5.69 -30.91
C LYS A 456 5.08 4.72 -32.07
N LYS A 457 6.05 3.82 -31.94
CA LYS A 457 6.43 2.81 -32.95
C LYS A 457 5.88 1.42 -32.64
N LEU A 458 5.13 1.26 -31.55
CA LEU A 458 4.57 -0.03 -31.16
C LEU A 458 3.62 -0.56 -32.23
N ASN A 459 3.84 -1.81 -32.66
CA ASN A 459 2.83 -2.58 -33.37
C ASN A 459 1.63 -2.79 -32.45
N THR A 460 0.64 -1.91 -32.58
CA THR A 460 -0.42 -1.74 -31.58
C THR A 460 -1.57 -2.68 -31.84
N LEU A 461 -2.04 -3.38 -30.80
CA LEU A 461 -3.30 -4.14 -30.86
C LEU A 461 -4.49 -3.19 -31.04
N VAL A 462 -5.37 -3.50 -32.00
CA VAL A 462 -6.64 -2.77 -32.16
C VAL A 462 -7.57 -3.06 -30.99
N VAL A 463 -8.58 -2.21 -30.78
CA VAL A 463 -9.44 -2.27 -29.58
C VAL A 463 -10.15 -3.62 -29.47
N GLU A 464 -10.56 -4.18 -30.61
CA GLU A 464 -11.27 -5.46 -30.72
C GLU A 464 -10.41 -6.66 -30.30
N GLU A 465 -9.08 -6.53 -30.38
CA GLU A 465 -8.12 -7.58 -30.02
C GLU A 465 -7.70 -7.51 -28.55
N ARG A 466 -8.09 -6.45 -27.81
CA ARG A 466 -7.80 -6.24 -26.38
C ARG A 466 -8.81 -6.97 -25.51
N THR A 467 -8.81 -8.29 -25.61
CA THR A 467 -9.71 -9.19 -24.87
C THR A 467 -9.07 -9.70 -23.58
N GLU A 468 -9.84 -10.38 -22.72
CA GLU A 468 -9.27 -11.07 -21.56
C GLU A 468 -8.22 -12.13 -21.94
N ALA A 469 -8.32 -12.72 -23.14
CA ALA A 469 -7.38 -13.73 -23.61
C ALA A 469 -6.00 -13.16 -24.00
N THR A 470 -5.94 -11.85 -24.30
CA THR A 470 -4.71 -11.14 -24.66
C THR A 470 -4.18 -10.28 -23.52
N LEU A 471 -4.98 -10.05 -22.47
CA LEU A 471 -4.61 -9.31 -21.26
C LEU A 471 -3.62 -10.09 -20.38
N LEU A 472 -2.55 -9.42 -19.97
CA LEU A 472 -1.59 -9.90 -18.98
C LEU A 472 -2.07 -9.56 -17.57
N LYS A 473 -2.17 -10.57 -16.71
CA LYS A 473 -2.41 -10.38 -15.27
C LYS A 473 -1.08 -10.20 -14.54
N GLY A 474 -1.07 -9.37 -13.49
CA GLY A 474 0.11 -9.16 -12.64
C GLY A 474 0.97 -7.93 -13.00
N CYS A 475 0.58 -7.14 -14.01
CA CYS A 475 1.26 -5.89 -14.35
C CYS A 475 0.71 -4.70 -13.52
N GLU A 476 1.56 -3.69 -13.24
CA GLU A 476 1.17 -2.44 -12.55
C GLU A 476 0.22 -1.54 -13.37
N SER A 477 0.15 -1.79 -14.68
CA SER A 477 -0.80 -1.20 -15.63
C SER A 477 -1.35 -2.30 -16.52
N ASP A 478 -2.54 -2.14 -17.09
CA ASP A 478 -3.04 -3.12 -18.05
C ASP A 478 -2.14 -3.20 -19.29
N VAL A 479 -1.82 -4.43 -19.68
CA VAL A 479 -0.96 -4.75 -20.82
C VAL A 479 -1.60 -5.87 -21.62
N TRP A 480 -1.72 -5.71 -22.93
CA TRP A 480 -2.19 -6.74 -23.85
C TRP A 480 -1.07 -7.13 -24.80
N VAL A 481 -0.91 -8.42 -25.07
CA VAL A 481 0.06 -8.95 -26.05
C VAL A 481 -0.53 -10.15 -26.78
N ALA A 482 -0.48 -10.11 -28.12
CA ALA A 482 -0.94 -11.18 -29.01
C ALA A 482 -0.01 -11.37 -30.21
N ASN A 483 -0.11 -12.53 -30.86
CA ASN A 483 0.52 -12.81 -32.15
C ASN A 483 -0.56 -12.72 -33.23
N ILE A 484 -0.43 -11.77 -34.15
CA ILE A 484 -1.35 -11.55 -35.26
C ILE A 484 -0.60 -11.87 -36.55
N SER A 485 -1.01 -12.93 -37.24
CA SER A 485 -0.43 -13.36 -38.52
C SER A 485 1.10 -13.55 -38.51
N GLY A 486 1.67 -14.02 -37.39
CA GLY A 486 3.10 -14.29 -37.25
C GLY A 486 3.91 -13.12 -36.69
N GLU A 487 3.28 -11.97 -36.44
CA GLU A 487 3.92 -10.79 -35.86
C GLU A 487 3.38 -10.54 -34.44
N LEU A 488 4.23 -10.16 -33.49
CA LEU A 488 3.78 -9.82 -32.15
C LEU A 488 3.33 -8.37 -32.06
N HIS A 489 2.15 -8.18 -31.48
CA HIS A 489 1.51 -6.89 -31.23
C HIS A 489 1.28 -6.72 -29.73
N GLY A 490 1.27 -5.47 -29.27
CA GLY A 490 0.97 -5.16 -27.88
C GLY A 490 0.28 -3.83 -27.66
N TYR A 491 -0.24 -3.62 -26.47
CA TYR A 491 -0.80 -2.34 -26.05
C TYR A 491 -0.70 -2.16 -24.54
N SER A 492 -0.53 -0.91 -24.11
CA SER A 492 -0.71 -0.49 -22.71
C SER A 492 -1.10 0.99 -22.69
N GLU A 493 -1.85 1.40 -21.67
CA GLU A 493 -2.18 2.81 -21.46
C GLU A 493 -0.94 3.64 -21.06
N SER A 494 0.07 3.04 -20.40
CA SER A 494 1.31 3.76 -20.06
C SER A 494 2.21 3.90 -21.28
N LYS A 495 2.68 5.12 -21.58
CA LYS A 495 3.62 5.34 -22.70
C LYS A 495 4.96 4.68 -22.42
N VAL A 496 5.40 4.66 -21.17
CA VAL A 496 6.67 4.03 -20.78
C VAL A 496 6.59 2.53 -20.97
N ILE A 497 5.50 1.90 -20.53
CA ILE A 497 5.28 0.47 -20.74
C ILE A 497 5.13 0.17 -22.24
N ARG A 498 4.47 1.02 -23.03
CA ARG A 498 4.47 0.91 -24.50
C ARG A 498 5.86 1.03 -25.12
N GLY A 499 6.72 1.90 -24.59
CA GLY A 499 8.11 2.02 -25.01
C GLY A 499 8.90 0.73 -24.74
N ILE A 500 8.75 0.17 -23.54
CA ILE A 500 9.37 -1.11 -23.15
C ILE A 500 8.81 -2.26 -24.01
N LEU A 501 7.49 -2.32 -24.22
CA LEU A 501 6.86 -3.26 -25.14
C LEU A 501 7.45 -3.14 -26.54
N SER A 502 7.56 -1.92 -27.07
CA SER A 502 8.09 -1.70 -28.43
C SER A 502 9.51 -2.25 -28.55
N LEU A 503 10.36 -2.01 -27.55
CA LEU A 503 11.71 -2.54 -27.48
C LEU A 503 11.74 -4.08 -27.41
N LEU A 504 10.89 -4.68 -26.58
CA LEU A 504 10.82 -6.14 -26.42
C LEU A 504 10.26 -6.84 -27.67
N LEU A 505 9.22 -6.27 -28.28
CA LEU A 505 8.58 -6.81 -29.47
C LEU A 505 9.44 -6.61 -30.72
N GLU A 506 10.14 -5.47 -30.88
CA GLU A 506 11.13 -5.29 -31.96
C GLU A 506 12.22 -6.36 -31.87
N LYS A 507 12.71 -6.63 -30.64
CA LYS A 507 13.70 -7.69 -30.43
C LYS A 507 13.11 -9.08 -30.73
N ALA A 508 11.92 -9.39 -30.21
CA ALA A 508 11.28 -10.69 -30.43
C ALA A 508 11.01 -10.95 -31.92
N ASN A 509 10.44 -9.98 -32.63
CA ASN A 509 10.12 -10.09 -34.05
C ASN A 509 11.40 -10.23 -34.90
N SER A 510 12.51 -9.57 -34.53
CA SER A 510 13.79 -9.72 -35.24
C SER A 510 14.43 -11.10 -35.11
N LEU A 511 14.09 -11.86 -34.05
CA LEU A 511 14.65 -13.18 -33.78
C LEU A 511 13.74 -14.33 -34.25
N GLY A 512 12.48 -14.06 -34.59
CA GLY A 512 11.52 -15.10 -34.98
C GLY A 512 11.39 -16.19 -33.91
N GLN A 513 11.62 -17.45 -34.28
CA GLN A 513 11.51 -18.60 -33.37
C GLN A 513 12.58 -18.61 -32.25
N GLU A 514 13.75 -18.01 -32.49
CA GLU A 514 14.85 -17.95 -31.52
C GLU A 514 14.57 -17.00 -30.34
N ALA A 515 13.57 -16.12 -30.47
CA ALA A 515 13.10 -15.25 -29.39
C ALA A 515 12.64 -16.04 -28.15
N SER A 516 12.15 -17.27 -28.32
CA SER A 516 11.70 -18.09 -27.19
C SER A 516 12.81 -18.43 -26.19
N SER A 517 14.05 -18.55 -26.67
CA SER A 517 15.27 -18.81 -25.89
C SER A 517 16.06 -17.56 -25.50
N PHE A 518 15.69 -16.39 -26.03
CA PHE A 518 16.44 -15.16 -25.80
C PHE A 518 16.34 -14.67 -24.33
N ASP A 519 17.45 -14.11 -23.82
CA ASP A 519 17.52 -13.49 -22.50
C ASP A 519 17.23 -11.99 -22.59
N TYR A 520 15.95 -11.68 -22.44
CA TYR A 520 15.45 -10.31 -22.46
C TYR A 520 15.88 -9.47 -21.26
N PHE A 521 16.17 -10.08 -20.10
CA PHE A 521 16.57 -9.29 -18.93
C PHE A 521 18.01 -8.82 -19.06
N THR A 522 18.92 -9.69 -19.50
CA THR A 522 20.29 -9.31 -19.84
C THR A 522 20.30 -8.22 -20.92
N TYR A 523 19.41 -8.31 -21.92
CA TYR A 523 19.24 -7.28 -22.94
C TYR A 523 18.76 -5.92 -22.38
N LEU A 524 17.82 -5.92 -21.43
CA LEU A 524 17.37 -4.68 -20.78
C LEU A 524 18.43 -4.11 -19.81
N GLU A 525 19.22 -4.97 -19.17
CA GLU A 525 20.36 -4.60 -18.32
C GLU A 525 21.47 -3.93 -19.13
N ALA A 526 21.76 -4.46 -20.32
CA ALA A 526 22.68 -3.86 -21.30
C ALA A 526 22.28 -2.44 -21.70
N LEU A 527 20.98 -2.16 -21.74
CA LEU A 527 20.41 -0.85 -22.01
C LEU A 527 20.31 0.04 -20.77
N HIS A 528 20.79 -0.45 -19.61
CA HIS A 528 20.70 0.21 -18.30
C HIS A 528 19.26 0.59 -17.90
N LEU A 529 18.25 -0.16 -18.36
CA LEU A 529 16.85 0.15 -18.07
C LEU A 529 16.37 -0.47 -16.76
N THR A 530 16.86 -1.65 -16.40
CA THR A 530 16.37 -2.44 -15.25
C THR A 530 16.64 -1.78 -13.90
N GLN A 531 17.69 -0.97 -13.79
CA GLN A 531 17.99 -0.21 -12.57
C GLN A 531 16.93 0.83 -12.21
N TYR A 532 16.03 1.15 -13.14
CA TYR A 532 14.93 2.10 -12.97
C TYR A 532 13.56 1.43 -12.82
N PHE A 533 13.51 0.10 -12.75
CA PHE A 533 12.26 -0.64 -12.55
C PHE A 533 11.99 -0.84 -11.06
N SER A 534 10.76 -0.53 -10.62
CA SER A 534 10.24 -1.07 -9.36
C SER A 534 10.19 -2.59 -9.45
N GLN A 535 10.09 -3.28 -8.31
CA GLN A 535 9.90 -4.73 -8.29
C GLN A 535 8.64 -5.13 -9.09
N GLY A 536 7.50 -4.44 -8.87
CA GLY A 536 6.27 -4.72 -9.61
C GLY A 536 6.39 -4.47 -11.12
N ARG A 537 7.17 -3.47 -11.55
CA ARG A 537 7.48 -3.26 -12.97
C ARG A 537 8.36 -4.37 -13.53
N ARG A 538 9.36 -4.82 -12.77
CA ARG A 538 10.22 -5.95 -13.14
C ARG A 538 9.41 -7.23 -13.32
N ASP A 539 8.50 -7.50 -12.38
CA ASP A 539 7.58 -8.65 -12.43
C ASP A 539 6.64 -8.54 -13.64
N GLY A 540 6.07 -7.35 -13.89
CA GLY A 540 5.22 -7.07 -15.04
C GLY A 540 5.95 -7.27 -16.39
N VAL A 541 7.20 -6.81 -16.50
CA VAL A 541 8.05 -7.07 -17.66
C VAL A 541 8.35 -8.57 -17.80
N GLY A 542 8.56 -9.28 -16.69
CA GLY A 542 8.69 -10.73 -16.66
C GLY A 542 7.47 -11.44 -17.28
N HIS A 543 6.25 -11.03 -16.89
CA HIS A 543 5.02 -11.57 -17.47
C HIS A 543 4.90 -11.29 -18.98
N VAL A 544 5.29 -10.10 -19.44
CA VAL A 544 5.34 -9.77 -20.88
C VAL A 544 6.29 -10.72 -21.62
N ILE A 545 7.51 -10.92 -21.08
CA ILE A 545 8.51 -11.81 -21.68
C ILE A 545 7.98 -13.25 -21.73
N GLU A 546 7.38 -13.77 -20.66
CA GLU A 546 6.78 -15.10 -20.65
C GLU A 546 5.68 -15.24 -21.71
N ARG A 547 4.84 -14.21 -21.88
CA ARG A 547 3.77 -14.21 -22.87
C ARG A 547 4.32 -14.22 -24.30
N ILE A 548 5.33 -13.42 -24.59
CA ILE A 548 6.06 -13.44 -25.88
C ILE A 548 6.57 -14.87 -26.15
N LYS A 549 7.27 -15.47 -25.17
CA LYS A 549 7.82 -16.82 -25.29
C LYS A 549 6.75 -17.89 -25.52
N ARG A 550 5.57 -17.76 -24.89
CA ARG A 550 4.45 -18.68 -25.10
C ARG A 550 3.83 -18.54 -26.48
N LEU A 551 3.56 -17.31 -26.92
CA LEU A 551 2.94 -17.03 -28.22
C LEU A 551 3.77 -17.53 -29.40
N LEU A 552 5.10 -17.50 -29.27
CA LEU A 552 6.03 -17.99 -30.29
C LEU A 552 6.24 -19.52 -30.25
N LYS A 553 5.95 -20.21 -29.13
CA LYS A 553 5.98 -21.68 -29.07
C LYS A 553 4.75 -22.35 -29.69
N THR A 554 3.65 -21.60 -29.83
CA THR A 554 2.36 -22.08 -30.35
C THR A 554 2.11 -21.69 -31.81
N ALA A 555 3.02 -20.93 -32.43
CA ALA A 555 2.99 -20.50 -33.83
C ALA A 555 4.10 -21.23 -34.59
#